data_AF-A0A971UG23-F1
#
_entry.id   AF-A0A971UG23-F1
#
_cell.length_a   1.000
_cell.length_b   1.000
_cell.length_c   1.000
_cell.angle_alpha   90.00
_cell.angle_beta   90.00
_cell.angle_gamma   90.00
#
_symmetry.space_group_name_H-M   'P 1'
#
loop_
_entity.id
_entity.type
_entity.pdbx_description
1 polymer ?
#
loop_
_entity_poly.entity_id
_entity_poly.type
_entity_poly.pdbx_seq_one_letter_code
_entity_poly.pdbx_strand_id
1 'polypeptide(L)'
;MMYRSQIVRMCVVASLVGWIVAAQGFAQGTAVPKPAQPKLFLELTGHYNTPDGMALLPNGDIILAVPNFNDLSVGAYMVRIAPDNSVSEFMRLPHHPVTGQPVGPLGVCVAPSGDLFLADNQTTGERQSRVLRIVMKDGQPVDIKPVVVGTHVSNAVICHGGYLYVSDTMIDKTVKPAISGVLRFKLDELDGAPVELAADETKDPHFLGAIEVYDPVVQLGADGLCFDKQGNLYIGNFADGTVHRMTFDDNGNVTSNEIFARADFMKSADGLTFDPQTGVIYVADSRQNAVQMVLPDGTVKTLAQNGDTDGRDGGMDQPCETLLRGRELIVSNMDWPVPGAINQQYDPLCTLSVIQLK
;
A
#
# COMPACT_ATOMS: atom_id res chain seq x y z
N MET A 1 90.28 49.75 -7.13
CA MET A 1 90.68 48.33 -7.04
C MET A 1 89.54 47.53 -6.40
N MET A 2 89.01 46.56 -7.15
CA MET A 2 88.30 45.31 -6.76
C MET A 2 87.05 45.36 -5.84
N TYR A 3 85.83 45.11 -6.35
CA TYR A 3 85.05 43.83 -6.53
C TYR A 3 84.19 43.47 -5.29
N ARG A 4 82.83 43.52 -5.34
CA ARG A 4 81.83 42.41 -5.53
C ARG A 4 82.10 41.16 -4.64
N SER A 5 81.17 40.39 -4.05
CA SER A 5 79.69 40.28 -4.00
C SER A 5 79.30 39.08 -3.10
N GLN A 6 78.03 39.02 -2.67
CA GLN A 6 77.17 37.82 -2.41
C GLN A 6 77.22 37.02 -1.06
N ILE A 7 76.14 37.22 -0.29
CA ILE A 7 75.17 36.27 0.31
C ILE A 7 75.52 34.77 0.32
N VAL A 8 75.42 34.12 1.50
CA VAL A 8 74.72 32.82 1.71
C VAL A 8 74.06 32.81 3.10
N ARG A 9 72.77 32.41 3.16
CA ARG A 9 71.97 32.14 4.36
C ARG A 9 72.28 30.75 4.93
N MET A 10 72.17 30.58 6.25
CA MET A 10 71.95 29.26 6.85
C MET A 10 70.97 29.35 8.04
N CYS A 11 69.89 28.59 7.90
CA CYS A 11 68.83 28.24 8.86
C CYS A 11 69.35 27.19 9.88
N VAL A 12 68.71 26.78 10.98
CA VAL A 12 67.60 27.16 11.89
C VAL A 12 67.71 26.12 13.02
N VAL A 13 67.49 26.48 14.29
CA VAL A 13 67.00 25.53 15.32
C VAL A 13 65.99 26.26 16.20
N ALA A 14 64.77 25.75 16.29
CA ALA A 14 63.87 26.01 17.41
C ALA A 14 62.85 24.86 17.53
N SER A 15 62.86 24.25 18.71
CA SER A 15 61.99 23.18 19.20
C SER A 15 60.66 23.72 19.75
N LEU A 16 59.56 23.00 19.55
CA LEU A 16 58.35 23.10 20.38
C LEU A 16 57.58 21.77 20.37
N VAL A 17 57.21 21.34 21.58
CA VAL A 17 56.56 20.08 21.95
C VAL A 17 55.07 20.15 21.61
N GLY A 18 54.56 19.18 20.84
CA GLY A 18 53.15 19.06 20.47
C GLY A 18 52.39 18.11 21.40
N TRP A 19 51.22 18.55 21.88
CA TRP A 19 50.25 17.72 22.59
C TRP A 19 49.51 16.84 21.57
N ILE A 20 49.58 15.51 21.75
CA ILE A 20 48.80 14.54 20.98
C ILE A 20 47.45 14.39 21.69
N VAL A 21 46.39 14.96 21.11
CA VAL A 21 45.02 14.56 21.44
C VAL A 21 44.72 13.29 20.65
N ALA A 22 44.57 12.17 21.35
CA ALA A 22 44.11 10.93 20.77
C ALA A 22 42.63 11.07 20.37
N ALA A 23 42.36 11.26 19.08
CA ALA A 23 41.04 11.07 18.53
C ALA A 23 40.70 9.57 18.60
N GLN A 24 39.92 9.17 19.60
CA GLN A 24 39.27 7.87 19.59
C GLN A 24 38.21 7.88 18.49
N GLY A 25 38.50 7.21 17.38
CA GLY A 25 37.56 7.01 16.29
C GLY A 25 36.39 6.14 16.74
N PHE A 26 35.21 6.73 16.86
CA PHE A 26 33.96 6.01 16.73
C PHE A 26 33.61 5.90 15.24
N ALA A 27 34.34 5.04 14.54
CA ALA A 27 33.88 4.51 13.26
C ALA A 27 33.23 3.15 13.51
N GLN A 28 32.06 3.15 14.15
CA GLN A 28 31.14 2.03 13.97
C GLN A 28 30.50 2.21 12.60
N GLY A 29 31.15 1.67 11.56
CA GLY A 29 30.47 1.40 10.30
C GLY A 29 29.37 0.39 10.59
N THR A 30 28.17 0.85 10.88
CA THR A 30 26.99 -0.01 10.87
C THR A 30 26.80 -0.45 9.43
N ALA A 31 27.17 -1.68 9.12
CA ALA A 31 26.81 -2.28 7.84
C ALA A 31 25.32 -2.05 7.62
N VAL A 32 24.96 -1.47 6.47
CA VAL A 32 23.55 -1.35 6.08
C VAL A 32 22.98 -2.77 6.10
N PRO A 33 21.94 -3.04 6.91
CA PRO A 33 21.35 -4.37 6.95
C PRO A 33 20.97 -4.80 5.54
N LYS A 34 21.42 -5.98 5.12
CA LYS A 34 21.02 -6.54 3.83
C LYS A 34 19.48 -6.64 3.80
N PRO A 35 18.81 -6.27 2.70
CA PRO A 35 17.38 -6.50 2.55
C PRO A 35 17.01 -7.95 2.87
N ALA A 36 15.90 -8.14 3.56
CA ALA A 36 15.31 -9.43 3.81
C ALA A 36 15.04 -10.13 2.47
N GLN A 37 15.09 -11.46 2.50
CA GLN A 37 14.74 -12.27 1.34
C GLN A 37 13.32 -12.78 1.55
N PRO A 38 12.36 -12.43 0.67
CA PRO A 38 11.03 -13.01 0.74
C PRO A 38 11.11 -14.51 0.46
N LYS A 39 10.11 -15.25 0.93
CA LYS A 39 9.93 -16.68 0.67
C LYS A 39 8.54 -16.92 0.15
N LEU A 40 8.35 -18.05 -0.54
CA LEU A 40 7.03 -18.45 -0.99
C LEU A 40 6.16 -18.69 0.25
N PHE A 41 5.05 -17.95 0.33
CA PHE A 41 4.02 -18.19 1.32
C PHE A 41 3.04 -19.23 0.80
N LEU A 42 2.46 -18.94 -0.37
CA LEU A 42 1.49 -19.77 -1.05
C LEU A 42 1.59 -19.60 -2.55
N GLU A 43 1.40 -20.70 -3.27
CA GLU A 43 1.03 -20.69 -4.69
C GLU A 43 -0.50 -20.80 -4.76
N LEU A 44 -1.14 -19.83 -5.41
CA LEU A 44 -2.56 -19.89 -5.70
C LEU A 44 -2.76 -20.82 -6.90
N THR A 45 -3.50 -21.91 -6.68
CA THR A 45 -3.75 -22.92 -7.71
C THR A 45 -5.18 -22.82 -8.22
N GLY A 46 -5.43 -23.39 -9.40
CA GLY A 46 -6.77 -23.44 -10.00
C GLY A 46 -7.07 -22.17 -10.79
N HIS A 47 -8.09 -21.44 -10.36
CA HIS A 47 -8.64 -20.30 -11.10
C HIS A 47 -8.47 -18.97 -10.34
N TYR A 48 -7.54 -18.94 -9.39
CA TYR A 48 -7.21 -17.75 -8.60
C TYR A 48 -5.95 -17.10 -9.16
N ASN A 49 -6.11 -15.90 -9.70
CA ASN A 49 -5.03 -15.10 -10.26
C ASN A 49 -5.19 -13.62 -9.92
N THR A 50 -4.11 -12.86 -10.08
CA THR A 50 -4.03 -11.44 -9.74
C THR A 50 -4.56 -11.11 -8.33
N PRO A 51 -4.11 -11.80 -7.27
CA PRO A 51 -4.59 -11.55 -5.92
C PRO A 51 -4.28 -10.12 -5.48
N ASP A 52 -5.14 -9.53 -4.67
CA ASP A 52 -5.01 -8.13 -4.25
C ASP A 52 -5.15 -7.97 -2.72
N GLY A 53 -6.12 -7.18 -2.26
CA GLY A 53 -6.33 -6.86 -0.85
C GLY A 53 -6.52 -8.07 0.08
N MET A 54 -6.06 -7.92 1.32
CA MET A 54 -6.14 -8.94 2.36
C MET A 54 -6.73 -8.39 3.66
N ALA A 55 -7.56 -9.18 4.34
CA ALA A 55 -8.03 -8.89 5.70
C ALA A 55 -7.76 -10.07 6.64
N LEU A 56 -7.10 -9.80 7.78
CA LEU A 56 -6.95 -10.77 8.86
C LEU A 56 -8.19 -10.74 9.77
N LEU A 57 -8.91 -11.86 9.84
CA LEU A 57 -10.06 -12.03 10.72
C LEU A 57 -9.64 -12.34 12.16
N PRO A 58 -10.49 -12.07 13.17
CA PRO A 58 -10.18 -12.38 14.57
C PRO A 58 -9.92 -13.86 14.89
N ASN A 59 -10.40 -14.78 14.05
CA ASN A 59 -10.16 -16.22 14.19
C ASN A 59 -8.82 -16.66 13.56
N GLY A 60 -8.07 -15.74 12.94
CA GLY A 60 -6.79 -15.99 12.29
C GLY A 60 -6.88 -16.36 10.81
N ASP A 61 -8.08 -16.46 10.24
CA ASP A 61 -8.25 -16.60 8.79
C ASP A 61 -7.82 -15.30 8.09
N ILE A 62 -7.19 -15.43 6.92
CA ILE A 62 -7.01 -14.32 5.99
C ILE A 62 -8.07 -14.46 4.90
N ILE A 63 -8.80 -13.38 4.64
CA ILE A 63 -9.65 -13.26 3.46
C ILE A 63 -8.88 -12.48 2.41
N LEU A 64 -8.69 -13.11 1.26
CA LEU A 64 -7.96 -12.59 0.11
C LEU A 64 -8.94 -12.24 -1.02
N ALA A 65 -8.82 -11.02 -1.54
CA ALA A 65 -9.48 -10.60 -2.77
C ALA A 65 -8.77 -11.18 -3.99
N VAL A 66 -9.54 -11.77 -4.91
CA VAL A 66 -9.02 -12.38 -6.13
C VAL A 66 -9.85 -11.90 -7.32
N PRO A 67 -9.48 -10.75 -7.92
CA PRO A 67 -10.23 -10.14 -9.01
C PRO A 67 -10.16 -10.89 -10.34
N ASN A 68 -9.11 -11.69 -10.55
CA ASN A 68 -8.85 -12.37 -11.80
C ASN A 68 -8.72 -11.42 -13.01
N PHE A 69 -8.05 -10.28 -12.86
CA PHE A 69 -7.92 -9.27 -13.92
C PHE A 69 -7.20 -9.75 -15.17
N ASN A 70 -6.41 -10.83 -15.10
CA ASN A 70 -5.81 -11.43 -16.29
C ASN A 70 -6.81 -12.23 -17.16
N ASP A 71 -7.91 -12.71 -16.57
CA ASP A 71 -8.98 -13.45 -17.24
C ASP A 71 -10.32 -13.28 -16.52
N LEU A 72 -11.04 -12.22 -16.89
CA LEU A 72 -12.35 -11.90 -16.33
C LEU A 72 -13.42 -12.97 -16.61
N SER A 73 -13.20 -13.91 -17.54
CA SER A 73 -14.18 -14.96 -17.84
C SER A 73 -14.35 -15.97 -16.71
N VAL A 74 -13.32 -16.07 -15.86
CA VAL A 74 -13.31 -16.89 -14.64
C VAL A 74 -14.28 -16.33 -13.59
N GLY A 75 -14.51 -15.01 -13.60
CA GLY A 75 -15.19 -14.27 -12.55
C GLY A 75 -14.30 -14.00 -11.33
N ALA A 76 -14.81 -13.25 -10.36
CA ALA A 76 -14.05 -12.83 -9.18
C ALA A 76 -14.44 -13.61 -7.92
N TYR A 77 -13.48 -13.74 -7.02
CA TYR A 77 -13.61 -14.55 -5.81
C TYR A 77 -13.06 -13.83 -4.58
N MET A 78 -13.62 -14.18 -3.43
CA MET A 78 -12.95 -14.07 -2.15
C MET A 78 -12.43 -15.47 -1.79
N VAL A 79 -11.19 -15.54 -1.34
CA VAL A 79 -10.51 -16.79 -0.97
C VAL A 79 -10.17 -16.74 0.52
N ARG A 80 -10.37 -17.85 1.22
CA ARG A 80 -9.96 -18.03 2.61
C ARG A 80 -8.63 -18.75 2.68
N ILE A 81 -7.70 -18.18 3.44
CA ILE A 81 -6.46 -18.82 3.87
C ILE A 81 -6.55 -19.04 5.38
N ALA A 82 -6.66 -20.29 5.81
CA ALA A 82 -6.78 -20.63 7.23
C ALA A 82 -5.44 -20.45 7.99
N PRO A 83 -5.43 -20.49 9.34
CA PRO A 83 -4.21 -20.35 10.13
C PRO A 83 -3.10 -21.37 9.81
N ASP A 84 -3.46 -22.54 9.28
CA ASP A 84 -2.52 -23.56 8.81
C ASP A 84 -2.09 -23.37 7.34
N ASN A 85 -2.46 -22.23 6.75
CA ASN A 85 -2.27 -21.84 5.36
C ASN A 85 -3.02 -22.69 4.33
N SER A 86 -3.97 -23.53 4.75
CA SER A 86 -4.86 -24.18 3.78
C SER A 86 -5.76 -23.16 3.08
N VAL A 87 -5.92 -23.34 1.76
CA VAL A 87 -6.68 -22.45 0.88
C VAL A 87 -8.04 -23.08 0.57
N SER A 88 -9.10 -22.30 0.68
CA SER A 88 -10.45 -22.70 0.26
C SER A 88 -11.22 -21.52 -0.31
N GLU A 89 -12.12 -21.76 -1.26
CA GLU A 89 -13.07 -20.75 -1.71
C GLU A 89 -13.88 -20.21 -0.52
N PHE A 90 -14.01 -18.88 -0.42
CA PHE A 90 -14.83 -18.23 0.60
C PHE A 90 -16.17 -17.79 0.01
N MET A 91 -16.13 -17.12 -1.14
CA MET A 91 -17.32 -16.68 -1.86
C MET A 91 -16.95 -16.39 -3.32
N ARG A 92 -17.77 -16.87 -4.26
CA ARG A 92 -17.78 -16.33 -5.63
C ARG A 92 -18.59 -15.03 -5.67
N LEU A 93 -18.02 -13.98 -6.23
CA LEU A 93 -18.65 -12.68 -6.28
C LEU A 93 -19.62 -12.58 -7.47
N PRO A 94 -20.77 -11.89 -7.31
CA PRO A 94 -21.71 -11.71 -8.41
C PRO A 94 -21.16 -10.75 -9.46
N HIS A 95 -21.81 -10.69 -10.62
CA HIS A 95 -21.51 -9.63 -11.59
C HIS A 95 -22.18 -8.32 -11.16
N HIS A 96 -21.56 -7.21 -11.53
CA HIS A 96 -22.10 -5.88 -11.33
C HIS A 96 -23.39 -5.71 -12.15
N PRO A 97 -24.51 -5.28 -11.54
CA PRO A 97 -25.84 -5.32 -12.16
C PRO A 97 -26.01 -4.37 -13.36
N VAL A 98 -25.21 -3.30 -13.43
CA VAL A 98 -25.25 -2.32 -14.53
C VAL A 98 -24.26 -2.66 -15.65
N THR A 99 -22.97 -2.81 -15.33
CA THR A 99 -21.89 -3.08 -16.31
C THR A 99 -21.90 -4.52 -16.82
N GLY A 100 -22.47 -5.47 -16.06
CA GLY A 100 -22.43 -6.90 -16.36
C GLY A 100 -21.07 -7.56 -16.14
N GLN A 101 -20.04 -6.79 -15.75
CA GLN A 101 -18.70 -7.29 -15.47
C GLN A 101 -18.65 -7.99 -14.11
N PRO A 102 -17.71 -8.92 -13.86
CA PRO A 102 -17.41 -9.38 -12.52
C PRO A 102 -17.10 -8.19 -11.59
N VAL A 103 -17.38 -8.35 -10.29
CA VAL A 103 -16.84 -7.44 -9.27
C VAL A 103 -15.31 -7.41 -9.42
N GLY A 104 -14.70 -6.24 -9.28
CA GLY A 104 -13.24 -6.09 -9.20
C GLY A 104 -12.82 -5.95 -7.75
N PRO A 105 -12.78 -7.04 -6.96
CA PRO A 105 -12.45 -6.98 -5.54
C PRO A 105 -11.01 -6.49 -5.37
N LEU A 106 -10.83 -5.38 -4.66
CA LEU A 106 -9.52 -4.89 -4.25
C LEU A 106 -9.41 -4.91 -2.72
N GLY A 107 -9.30 -3.76 -2.08
CA GLY A 107 -9.25 -3.65 -0.64
C GLY A 107 -10.44 -4.30 0.06
N VAL A 108 -10.14 -4.99 1.17
CA VAL A 108 -11.13 -5.65 2.03
C VAL A 108 -10.79 -5.37 3.49
N CYS A 109 -11.80 -5.10 4.33
CA CYS A 109 -11.59 -4.93 5.76
C CYS A 109 -12.74 -5.49 6.60
N VAL A 110 -12.43 -5.80 7.86
CA VAL A 110 -13.41 -6.30 8.84
C VAL A 110 -14.07 -5.12 9.53
N ALA A 111 -15.40 -5.06 9.46
CA ALA A 111 -16.21 -4.10 10.19
C ALA A 111 -16.32 -4.51 11.68
N PRO A 112 -16.57 -3.57 12.60
CA PRO A 112 -16.85 -3.89 14.01
C PRO A 112 -18.04 -4.84 14.21
N SER A 113 -18.97 -4.92 13.26
CA SER A 113 -20.08 -5.88 13.28
C SER A 113 -19.64 -7.33 13.05
N GLY A 114 -18.43 -7.55 12.51
CA GLY A 114 -17.96 -8.83 11.99
C GLY A 114 -18.23 -9.04 10.50
N ASP A 115 -18.98 -8.13 9.86
CA ASP A 115 -19.12 -8.11 8.39
C ASP A 115 -17.82 -7.68 7.71
N LEU A 116 -17.74 -7.86 6.40
CA LEU A 116 -16.63 -7.34 5.60
C LEU A 116 -17.10 -6.21 4.69
N PHE A 117 -16.29 -5.17 4.56
CA PHE A 117 -16.38 -4.22 3.46
C PHE A 117 -15.38 -4.58 2.38
N LEU A 118 -15.76 -4.39 1.13
CA LEU A 118 -14.98 -4.72 -0.06
C LEU A 118 -15.12 -3.61 -1.08
N ALA A 119 -14.01 -3.11 -1.61
CA ALA A 119 -14.03 -2.25 -2.78
C ALA A 119 -14.29 -3.06 -4.04
N ASP A 120 -15.25 -2.61 -4.84
CA ASP A 120 -15.54 -3.10 -6.18
C ASP A 120 -15.05 -2.08 -7.20
N ASN A 121 -13.86 -2.33 -7.74
CA ASN A 121 -13.25 -1.55 -8.81
C ASN A 121 -13.87 -1.93 -10.16
N GLN A 122 -14.59 -0.98 -10.75
CA GLN A 122 -15.16 -1.13 -12.08
C GLN A 122 -14.47 -0.18 -13.05
N THR A 123 -13.83 -0.75 -14.08
CA THR A 123 -13.20 0.00 -15.18
C THR A 123 -14.14 0.20 -16.38
N THR A 124 -15.33 -0.39 -16.34
CA THR A 124 -16.37 -0.28 -17.37
C THR A 124 -17.50 0.60 -16.88
N GLY A 125 -17.94 1.54 -17.73
CA GLY A 125 -19.01 2.49 -17.38
C GLY A 125 -18.50 3.68 -16.57
N GLU A 126 -19.32 4.72 -16.48
CA GLU A 126 -18.99 5.94 -15.74
C GLU A 126 -19.40 5.77 -14.27
N ARG A 127 -18.44 5.95 -13.36
CA ARG A 127 -18.65 5.93 -11.91
C ARG A 127 -19.41 4.70 -11.40
N GLN A 128 -19.03 3.53 -11.93
CA GLN A 128 -19.65 2.25 -11.59
C GLN A 128 -18.93 1.52 -10.47
N SER A 129 -17.78 2.01 -10.01
CA SER A 129 -17.14 1.46 -8.82
C SER A 129 -18.04 1.69 -7.61
N ARG A 130 -17.93 0.83 -6.62
CA ARG A 130 -18.77 0.85 -5.42
C ARG A 130 -18.09 0.18 -4.24
N VAL A 131 -18.65 0.38 -3.05
CA VAL A 131 -18.28 -0.42 -1.87
C VAL A 131 -19.39 -1.42 -1.58
N LEU A 132 -19.01 -2.67 -1.42
CA LEU A 132 -19.89 -3.77 -1.05
C LEU A 132 -19.71 -4.12 0.43
N ARG A 133 -20.80 -4.55 1.07
CA ARG A 133 -20.80 -5.21 2.38
C ARG A 133 -21.12 -6.67 2.17
N ILE A 134 -20.20 -7.54 2.60
CA ILE A 134 -20.42 -8.97 2.72
C ILE A 134 -20.94 -9.22 4.13
N VAL A 135 -22.20 -9.64 4.23
CA VAL A 135 -22.86 -9.92 5.51
C VAL A 135 -22.37 -11.26 6.02
N MET A 136 -21.90 -11.28 7.25
CA MET A 136 -21.29 -12.44 7.89
C MET A 136 -22.20 -13.00 8.97
N LYS A 137 -22.35 -14.32 8.99
CA LYS A 137 -23.06 -15.05 10.05
C LYS A 137 -22.30 -16.32 10.40
N ASP A 138 -22.00 -16.50 11.69
CA ASP A 138 -21.27 -17.67 12.19
C ASP A 138 -19.95 -17.93 11.45
N GLY A 139 -19.25 -16.85 11.06
CA GLY A 139 -17.98 -16.89 10.33
C GLY A 139 -18.09 -17.20 8.84
N GLN A 140 -19.30 -17.21 8.28
CA GLN A 140 -19.56 -17.50 6.86
C GLN A 140 -20.29 -16.33 6.18
N PRO A 141 -20.02 -16.07 4.89
CA PRO A 141 -20.72 -15.03 4.16
C PRO A 141 -22.13 -15.52 3.76
N VAL A 142 -23.14 -14.71 4.02
CA VAL A 142 -24.56 -15.08 3.79
C VAL A 142 -25.29 -14.14 2.83
N ASP A 143 -24.78 -12.93 2.62
CA ASP A 143 -25.33 -11.95 1.68
C ASP A 143 -24.23 -10.99 1.22
N ILE A 144 -24.44 -10.32 0.09
CA ILE A 144 -23.58 -9.25 -0.41
C ILE A 144 -24.41 -8.15 -1.03
N LYS A 145 -24.18 -6.91 -0.61
CA LYS A 145 -24.96 -5.75 -1.06
C LYS A 145 -24.10 -4.49 -1.18
N PRO A 146 -24.41 -3.58 -2.12
CA PRO A 146 -23.77 -2.28 -2.14
C PRO A 146 -24.13 -1.46 -0.90
N VAL A 147 -23.18 -0.67 -0.42
CA VAL A 147 -23.38 0.30 0.67
C VAL A 147 -22.96 1.71 0.28
N VAL A 148 -22.06 1.85 -0.71
CA VAL A 148 -21.72 3.13 -1.35
C VAL A 148 -21.70 2.90 -2.85
N VAL A 149 -22.26 3.81 -3.64
CA VAL A 149 -22.27 3.77 -5.10
C VAL A 149 -21.86 5.11 -5.69
N GLY A 150 -21.35 5.09 -6.93
CA GLY A 150 -20.94 6.31 -7.63
C GLY A 150 -19.48 6.67 -7.47
N THR A 151 -18.63 5.80 -6.92
CA THR A 151 -17.16 6.04 -6.92
C THR A 151 -16.62 5.86 -8.34
N HIS A 152 -15.50 6.52 -8.65
CA HIS A 152 -14.80 6.38 -9.92
C HIS A 152 -14.03 5.07 -9.93
N VAL A 153 -13.05 4.91 -9.03
CA VAL A 153 -12.18 3.75 -8.91
C VAL A 153 -11.95 3.46 -7.43
N SER A 154 -12.92 2.81 -6.80
CA SER A 154 -12.82 2.38 -5.40
C SER A 154 -11.71 1.34 -5.27
N ASN A 155 -10.86 1.51 -4.26
CA ASN A 155 -9.68 0.66 -4.09
C ASN A 155 -9.48 0.15 -2.65
N ALA A 156 -8.88 0.92 -1.75
CA ALA A 156 -8.73 0.47 -0.36
C ALA A 156 -9.98 0.80 0.47
N VAL A 157 -10.28 -0.06 1.43
CA VAL A 157 -11.29 0.18 2.47
C VAL A 157 -10.72 -0.14 3.83
N ILE A 158 -11.00 0.70 4.82
CA ILE A 158 -10.58 0.44 6.22
C ILE A 158 -11.58 1.03 7.22
N CYS A 159 -11.94 0.25 8.24
CA CYS A 159 -12.74 0.75 9.35
C CYS A 159 -11.87 1.34 10.45
N HIS A 160 -12.20 2.54 10.92
CA HIS A 160 -11.55 3.17 12.07
C HIS A 160 -12.48 4.15 12.77
N GLY A 161 -12.48 4.17 14.10
CA GLY A 161 -13.16 5.22 14.88
C GLY A 161 -14.68 5.37 14.63
N GLY A 162 -15.38 4.31 14.21
CA GLY A 162 -16.81 4.37 13.87
C GLY A 162 -17.10 4.78 12.42
N TYR A 163 -16.08 4.85 11.57
CA TYR A 163 -16.19 5.20 10.16
C TYR A 163 -15.60 4.11 9.26
N LEU A 164 -16.08 4.06 8.02
CA LEU A 164 -15.44 3.42 6.88
C LEU A 164 -14.72 4.50 6.06
N TYR A 165 -13.44 4.26 5.77
CA TYR A 165 -12.64 5.07 4.87
C TYR A 165 -12.44 4.32 3.56
N VAL A 166 -12.49 5.04 2.45
CA VAL A 166 -12.41 4.46 1.11
C VAL A 166 -11.48 5.33 0.28
N SER A 167 -10.48 4.76 -0.40
CA SER A 167 -9.75 5.50 -1.42
C SER A 167 -10.46 5.42 -2.76
N ASP A 168 -10.46 6.54 -3.47
CA ASP A 168 -10.85 6.62 -4.88
C ASP A 168 -9.63 7.05 -5.70
N THR A 169 -9.09 6.08 -6.45
CA THR A 169 -7.77 6.19 -7.07
C THR A 169 -7.74 7.15 -8.25
N MET A 170 -8.88 7.47 -8.86
CA MET A 170 -8.95 8.20 -10.14
C MET A 170 -10.22 9.06 -10.28
N ILE A 171 -10.29 10.18 -9.56
CA ILE A 171 -11.44 11.10 -9.56
C ILE A 171 -11.44 12.00 -10.80
N ASP A 172 -10.36 12.76 -11.05
CA ASP A 172 -10.28 13.65 -12.21
C ASP A 172 -8.89 13.61 -12.88
N LYS A 173 -8.84 13.00 -14.05
CA LYS A 173 -7.63 12.86 -14.88
C LYS A 173 -7.41 14.02 -15.85
N THR A 174 -8.40 14.89 -16.01
CA THR A 174 -8.42 15.98 -16.99
C THR A 174 -7.64 17.21 -16.53
N VAL A 175 -7.54 17.39 -15.21
CA VAL A 175 -6.72 18.44 -14.57
C VAL A 175 -5.28 17.97 -14.32
N LYS A 176 -4.37 18.93 -14.09
CA LYS A 176 -2.94 18.70 -13.81
C LYS A 176 -2.51 19.53 -12.59
N PRO A 177 -2.05 18.90 -11.48
CA PRO A 177 -1.98 17.46 -11.25
C PRO A 177 -3.36 16.79 -11.30
N ALA A 178 -3.41 15.48 -11.60
CA ALA A 178 -4.67 14.73 -11.57
C ALA A 178 -5.14 14.54 -10.13
N ILE A 179 -6.43 14.29 -9.94
CA ILE A 179 -7.05 14.19 -8.62
C ILE A 179 -7.48 12.77 -8.34
N SER A 180 -7.08 12.30 -7.16
CA SER A 180 -7.61 11.14 -6.46
C SER A 180 -8.00 11.59 -5.05
N GLY A 181 -8.51 10.71 -4.19
CA GLY A 181 -8.83 11.13 -2.82
C GLY A 181 -9.30 10.03 -1.90
N VAL A 182 -9.73 10.47 -0.72
CA VAL A 182 -10.30 9.60 0.31
C VAL A 182 -11.70 10.09 0.65
N LEU A 183 -12.61 9.13 0.79
CA LEU A 183 -13.97 9.31 1.29
C LEU A 183 -14.08 8.73 2.70
N ARG A 184 -15.01 9.26 3.50
CA ARG A 184 -15.31 8.77 4.85
C ARG A 184 -16.80 8.73 5.12
N PHE A 185 -17.28 7.58 5.57
CA PHE A 185 -18.69 7.30 5.87
C PHE A 185 -18.84 6.83 7.32
N LYS A 186 -19.87 7.28 8.02
CA LYS A 186 -20.22 6.73 9.33
C LYS A 186 -20.75 5.31 9.14
N LEU A 187 -20.36 4.38 10.02
CA LEU A 187 -20.78 2.99 9.87
C LEU A 187 -22.30 2.80 10.01
N ASP A 188 -22.97 3.59 10.85
CA ASP A 188 -24.41 3.51 11.08
C ASP A 188 -25.24 3.96 9.87
N GLU A 189 -24.71 4.85 9.04
CA GLU A 189 -25.39 5.27 7.81
C GLU A 189 -25.39 4.18 6.74
N LEU A 190 -24.42 3.25 6.79
CA LEU A 190 -24.27 2.12 5.86
C LEU A 190 -25.20 0.93 6.18
N ASP A 191 -25.99 1.02 7.24
CA ASP A 191 -27.04 0.03 7.54
C ASP A 191 -28.31 0.22 6.70
N GLY A 192 -28.49 1.42 6.13
CA GLY A 192 -29.64 1.82 5.34
C GLY A 192 -29.56 1.46 3.84
N ALA A 193 -30.16 2.32 3.03
CA ALA A 193 -29.97 2.29 1.57
C ALA A 193 -28.53 2.69 1.22
N PRO A 194 -27.99 2.23 0.06
CA PRO A 194 -26.65 2.62 -0.35
C PRO A 194 -26.50 4.15 -0.42
N VAL A 195 -25.39 4.67 0.08
CA VAL A 195 -25.01 6.08 -0.08
C VAL A 195 -24.67 6.32 -1.54
N GLU A 196 -25.37 7.25 -2.19
CA GLU A 196 -25.09 7.67 -3.56
C GLU A 196 -24.26 8.95 -3.54
N LEU A 197 -23.05 8.88 -4.10
CA LEU A 197 -22.15 10.02 -4.15
C LEU A 197 -22.64 11.11 -5.11
N ALA A 198 -22.40 12.37 -4.73
CA ALA A 198 -22.67 13.52 -5.55
C ALA A 198 -22.00 13.43 -6.93
N ALA A 199 -22.58 14.08 -7.94
CA ALA A 199 -22.03 14.12 -9.30
C ALA A 199 -20.58 14.63 -9.35
N ASP A 200 -20.28 15.64 -8.54
CA ASP A 200 -18.92 16.12 -8.27
C ASP A 200 -18.48 15.57 -6.92
N GLU A 201 -17.73 14.46 -6.96
CA GLU A 201 -17.29 13.74 -5.76
C GLU A 201 -16.45 14.62 -4.83
N THR A 202 -15.68 15.58 -5.38
CA THR A 202 -14.84 16.48 -4.56
C THR A 202 -15.66 17.47 -3.72
N LYS A 203 -16.96 17.59 -4.01
CA LYS A 203 -17.92 18.40 -3.26
C LYS A 203 -18.89 17.57 -2.42
N ASP A 204 -18.75 16.24 -2.43
CA ASP A 204 -19.56 15.35 -1.62
C ASP A 204 -19.25 15.56 -0.13
N PRO A 205 -20.26 15.56 0.78
CA PRO A 205 -20.01 15.69 2.21
C PRO A 205 -19.14 14.58 2.81
N HIS A 206 -19.02 13.42 2.15
CA HIS A 206 -18.15 12.33 2.55
C HIS A 206 -16.72 12.48 2.03
N PHE A 207 -16.45 13.41 1.12
CA PHE A 207 -15.11 13.65 0.60
C PHE A 207 -14.21 14.23 1.69
N LEU A 208 -13.21 13.44 2.08
CA LEU A 208 -12.33 13.76 3.18
C LEU A 208 -11.17 14.67 2.72
N GLY A 209 -10.65 14.42 1.53
CA GLY A 209 -9.56 15.21 0.98
C GLY A 209 -8.97 14.64 -0.30
N ALA A 210 -8.40 15.53 -1.11
CA ALA A 210 -7.73 15.19 -2.35
C ALA A 210 -6.28 14.72 -2.11
N ILE A 211 -5.86 13.78 -2.95
CA ILE A 211 -4.48 13.37 -3.16
C ILE A 211 -4.14 13.69 -4.63
N GLU A 212 -3.22 14.62 -4.83
CA GLU A 212 -2.76 15.03 -6.16
C GLU A 212 -1.79 14.00 -6.75
N VAL A 213 -1.91 13.74 -8.05
CA VAL A 213 -1.08 12.79 -8.79
C VAL A 213 -0.31 13.53 -9.89
N TYR A 214 1.01 13.50 -9.79
CA TYR A 214 1.92 14.25 -10.65
C TYR A 214 2.54 13.40 -11.78
N ASP A 215 2.53 12.07 -11.65
CA ASP A 215 3.02 11.16 -12.68
C ASP A 215 2.32 11.43 -14.04
N PRO A 216 3.09 11.70 -15.11
CA PRO A 216 2.53 12.11 -16.39
C PRO A 216 1.95 10.96 -17.21
N VAL A 217 2.26 9.70 -16.84
CA VAL A 217 1.89 8.50 -17.59
C VAL A 217 0.82 7.71 -16.84
N VAL A 218 1.06 7.42 -15.57
CA VAL A 218 0.17 6.60 -14.74
C VAL A 218 -0.56 7.52 -13.78
N GLN A 219 -1.86 7.69 -13.96
CA GLN A 219 -2.66 8.60 -13.14
C GLN A 219 -3.41 7.85 -12.03
N LEU A 220 -2.73 6.92 -11.35
CA LEU A 220 -3.26 6.18 -10.20
C LEU A 220 -2.78 6.86 -8.92
N GLY A 221 -3.71 7.35 -8.09
CA GLY A 221 -3.40 8.13 -6.90
C GLY A 221 -3.62 7.37 -5.59
N ALA A 222 -4.53 7.87 -4.76
CA ALA A 222 -4.90 7.27 -3.48
C ALA A 222 -5.22 5.77 -3.64
N ASP A 223 -4.45 4.95 -2.95
CA ASP A 223 -4.48 3.50 -3.04
C ASP A 223 -4.65 2.90 -1.64
N GLY A 224 -3.65 2.20 -1.09
CA GLY A 224 -3.66 1.64 0.25
C GLY A 224 -3.92 2.66 1.37
N LEU A 225 -4.57 2.20 2.44
CA LEU A 225 -4.89 2.99 3.63
C LEU A 225 -4.48 2.25 4.91
N CYS A 226 -3.86 2.95 5.86
CA CYS A 226 -3.69 2.43 7.23
C CYS A 226 -3.76 3.53 8.29
N PHE A 227 -4.03 3.15 9.53
CA PHE A 227 -4.02 4.06 10.67
C PHE A 227 -2.87 3.74 11.62
N ASP A 228 -2.25 4.77 12.20
CA ASP A 228 -1.39 4.59 13.36
C ASP A 228 -2.18 4.51 14.68
N LYS A 229 -1.47 4.39 15.81
CA LYS A 229 -2.09 4.35 17.14
C LYS A 229 -2.67 5.70 17.60
N GLN A 230 -2.25 6.80 16.98
CA GLN A 230 -2.71 8.14 17.30
C GLN A 230 -3.97 8.51 16.49
N GLY A 231 -4.39 7.68 15.54
CA GLY A 231 -5.53 7.92 14.67
C GLY A 231 -5.18 8.76 13.43
N ASN A 232 -3.89 8.91 13.10
CA ASN A 232 -3.49 9.52 11.84
C ASN A 232 -3.73 8.52 10.71
N LEU A 233 -4.33 9.00 9.62
CA LEU A 233 -4.55 8.20 8.42
C LEU A 233 -3.34 8.34 7.49
N TYR A 234 -2.81 7.22 7.03
CA TYR A 234 -1.77 7.15 6.02
C TYR A 234 -2.35 6.62 4.71
N ILE A 235 -1.94 7.25 3.61
CA ILE A 235 -2.49 7.00 2.27
C ILE A 235 -1.33 6.77 1.30
N GLY A 236 -1.36 5.65 0.59
CA GLY A 236 -0.45 5.39 -0.53
C GLY A 236 -0.88 6.21 -1.72
N ASN A 237 0.04 7.00 -2.30
CA ASN A 237 -0.17 7.64 -3.59
C ASN A 237 0.62 6.83 -4.63
N PHE A 238 -0.10 5.93 -5.30
CA PHE A 238 0.47 4.87 -6.09
C PHE A 238 1.50 5.38 -7.08
N ALA A 239 1.14 6.33 -7.94
CA ALA A 239 2.01 6.66 -9.06
C ALA A 239 3.17 7.57 -8.71
N ASP A 240 3.00 8.39 -7.68
CA ASP A 240 4.03 9.33 -7.25
C ASP A 240 5.05 8.70 -6.30
N GLY A 241 4.78 7.49 -5.80
CA GLY A 241 5.64 6.80 -4.84
C GLY A 241 5.78 7.58 -3.54
N THR A 242 4.66 8.11 -3.04
CA THR A 242 4.62 8.87 -1.78
C THR A 242 3.59 8.28 -0.81
N VAL A 243 3.85 8.47 0.49
CA VAL A 243 2.86 8.21 1.53
C VAL A 243 2.44 9.55 2.12
N HIS A 244 1.14 9.82 2.05
CA HIS A 244 0.52 10.98 2.68
C HIS A 244 0.13 10.66 4.12
N ARG A 245 0.11 11.69 4.99
CA ARG A 245 -0.44 11.62 6.34
C ARG A 245 -1.51 12.67 6.52
N MET A 246 -2.72 12.23 6.83
CA MET A 246 -3.81 13.07 7.29
C MET A 246 -3.94 12.99 8.81
N THR A 247 -4.08 14.16 9.44
CA THR A 247 -4.32 14.27 10.89
C THR A 247 -5.69 14.90 11.15
N PHE A 248 -6.23 14.67 12.35
CA PHE A 248 -7.60 15.06 12.70
C PHE A 248 -7.65 15.86 14.01
N ASP A 249 -8.66 16.73 14.15
CA ASP A 249 -9.04 17.30 15.45
C ASP A 249 -9.93 16.33 16.25
N ASP A 250 -10.28 16.70 17.49
CA ASP A 250 -11.15 15.89 18.37
C ASP A 250 -12.57 15.68 17.81
N ASN A 251 -13.00 16.50 16.85
CA ASN A 251 -14.28 16.36 16.16
C ASN A 251 -14.18 15.49 14.89
N GLY A 252 -12.98 15.01 14.56
CA GLY A 252 -12.71 14.24 13.35
C GLY A 252 -12.58 15.08 12.09
N ASN A 253 -12.39 16.40 12.17
CA ASN A 253 -12.09 17.21 10.99
C ASN A 253 -10.62 17.09 10.62
N VAL A 254 -10.30 17.04 9.33
CA VAL A 254 -8.92 17.02 8.85
C VAL A 254 -8.23 18.34 9.21
N THR A 255 -7.10 18.27 9.91
CA THR A 255 -6.30 19.44 10.31
C THR A 255 -5.01 19.59 9.48
N SER A 256 -4.50 18.50 8.92
CA SER A 256 -3.42 18.53 7.93
C SER A 256 -3.52 17.35 6.95
N ASN A 257 -2.94 17.54 5.76
CA ASN A 257 -2.62 16.51 4.79
C ASN A 257 -1.24 16.87 4.19
N GLU A 258 -0.23 16.03 4.43
CA GLU A 258 1.13 16.27 3.95
C GLU A 258 1.75 15.02 3.35
N ILE A 259 2.71 15.19 2.44
CA ILE A 259 3.59 14.08 2.02
C ILE A 259 4.49 13.77 3.21
N PHE A 260 4.20 12.68 3.90
CA PHE A 260 4.92 12.25 5.09
C PHE A 260 6.20 11.49 4.74
N ALA A 261 6.16 10.68 3.69
CA ALA A 261 7.30 9.89 3.26
C ALA A 261 7.44 9.83 1.74
N ARG A 262 8.69 9.91 1.28
CA ARG A 262 9.10 9.77 -0.11
C ARG A 262 10.57 9.34 -0.15
N ALA A 263 10.94 8.54 -1.13
CA ALA A 263 12.34 8.29 -1.45
C ALA A 263 12.51 8.07 -2.95
N ASP A 264 13.69 8.43 -3.48
CA ASP A 264 13.95 8.32 -4.92
C ASP A 264 13.84 6.88 -5.44
N PHE A 265 14.09 5.88 -4.60
CA PHE A 265 13.98 4.46 -4.97
C PHE A 265 12.56 3.90 -4.80
N MET A 266 11.66 4.59 -4.11
CA MET A 266 10.27 4.17 -3.94
C MET A 266 9.47 4.69 -5.14
N LYS A 267 9.10 3.81 -6.07
CA LYS A 267 8.47 4.22 -7.34
C LYS A 267 6.96 4.07 -7.35
N SER A 268 6.44 3.34 -6.38
CA SER A 268 5.03 3.25 -6.09
C SER A 268 4.77 3.09 -4.59
N ALA A 269 3.56 3.45 -4.18
CA ALA A 269 3.05 3.25 -2.83
C ALA A 269 1.62 2.73 -2.92
N ASP A 270 1.49 1.41 -2.97
CA ASP A 270 0.25 0.67 -3.16
C ASP A 270 -0.39 0.40 -1.77
N GLY A 271 -0.69 -0.86 -1.45
CA GLY A 271 -1.12 -1.32 -0.13
C GLY A 271 -0.15 -0.97 1.02
N LEU A 272 -0.74 -0.66 2.17
CA LEU A 272 -0.05 -0.18 3.38
C LEU A 272 -0.47 -0.99 4.61
N THR A 273 0.50 -1.44 5.40
CA THR A 273 0.22 -2.01 6.73
C THR A 273 1.06 -1.36 7.82
N PHE A 274 0.39 -0.87 8.86
CA PHE A 274 1.03 -0.33 10.06
C PHE A 274 1.34 -1.44 11.08
N ASP A 275 2.60 -1.51 11.54
CA ASP A 275 3.02 -2.36 12.66
C ASP A 275 2.85 -1.60 13.99
N PRO A 276 1.84 -1.93 14.80
CA PRO A 276 1.65 -1.27 16.09
C PRO A 276 2.76 -1.56 17.10
N GLN A 277 3.60 -2.59 16.91
CA GLN A 277 4.69 -2.88 17.84
C GLN A 277 5.87 -1.93 17.64
N THR A 278 6.16 -1.59 16.38
CA THR A 278 7.36 -0.81 16.01
C THR A 278 7.04 0.61 15.55
N GLY A 279 5.80 0.88 15.13
CA GLY A 279 5.39 2.14 14.51
C GLY A 279 5.81 2.27 13.04
N VAL A 280 6.30 1.18 12.43
CA VAL A 280 6.70 1.15 11.02
C VAL A 280 5.47 0.92 10.14
N ILE A 281 5.39 1.61 9.01
CA ILE A 281 4.44 1.28 7.94
C ILE A 281 5.20 0.51 6.85
N TYR A 282 4.70 -0.68 6.52
CA TYR A 282 5.15 -1.44 5.37
C TYR A 282 4.36 -1.03 4.14
N VAL A 283 5.07 -0.77 3.05
CA VAL A 283 4.51 -0.24 1.80
C VAL A 283 4.86 -1.21 0.68
N ALA A 284 3.86 -1.68 -0.05
CA ALA A 284 4.07 -2.40 -1.29
C ALA A 284 4.50 -1.43 -2.40
N ASP A 285 5.66 -1.67 -3.00
CA ASP A 285 6.20 -0.92 -4.13
C ASP A 285 6.19 -1.82 -5.37
N SER A 286 5.00 -1.93 -5.96
CA SER A 286 4.68 -2.80 -7.11
C SER A 286 5.58 -2.57 -8.31
N ARG A 287 6.02 -1.33 -8.54
CA ARG A 287 6.90 -0.99 -9.67
C ARG A 287 8.36 -1.40 -9.45
N GLN A 288 8.76 -1.77 -8.25
CA GLN A 288 10.15 -2.09 -7.90
C GLN A 288 10.34 -3.48 -7.29
N ASN A 289 9.30 -4.31 -7.30
CA ASN A 289 9.29 -5.62 -6.65
C ASN A 289 9.89 -5.55 -5.24
N ALA A 290 9.36 -4.60 -4.45
CA ALA A 290 9.90 -4.26 -3.15
C ALA A 290 8.80 -4.08 -2.11
N VAL A 291 9.20 -4.29 -0.87
CA VAL A 291 8.48 -3.78 0.31
C VAL A 291 9.37 -2.73 0.96
N GLN A 292 8.85 -1.53 1.08
CA GLN A 292 9.50 -0.42 1.77
C GLN A 292 9.00 -0.32 3.21
N MET A 293 9.84 0.23 4.09
CA MET A 293 9.52 0.60 5.46
C MET A 293 9.52 2.11 5.55
N VAL A 294 8.41 2.68 5.99
CA VAL A 294 8.33 4.06 6.44
C VAL A 294 8.44 4.06 7.97
N LEU A 295 9.51 4.65 8.47
CA LEU A 295 9.75 4.76 9.92
C LEU A 295 8.88 5.86 10.55
N PRO A 296 8.73 5.89 11.89
CA PRO A 296 7.93 6.92 12.57
C PRO A 296 8.35 8.37 12.30
N ASP A 297 9.57 8.60 11.81
CA ASP A 297 10.10 9.91 11.44
C ASP A 297 9.93 10.26 9.95
N GLY A 298 9.28 9.39 9.17
CA GLY A 298 9.07 9.54 7.72
C GLY A 298 10.22 9.00 6.86
N THR A 299 11.31 8.52 7.47
CA THR A 299 12.43 7.93 6.73
C THR A 299 12.00 6.64 6.03
N VAL A 300 12.29 6.53 4.73
CA VAL A 300 12.04 5.31 3.96
C VAL A 300 13.29 4.42 3.91
N LYS A 301 13.13 3.11 4.10
CA LYS A 301 14.16 2.09 3.91
C LYS A 301 13.59 0.88 3.20
N THR A 302 14.38 0.19 2.38
CA THR A 302 13.95 -1.07 1.77
C THR A 302 14.01 -2.22 2.78
N LEU A 303 12.87 -2.89 2.99
CA LEU A 303 12.81 -4.13 3.76
C LEU A 303 13.30 -5.30 2.92
N ALA A 304 12.72 -5.45 1.73
CA ALA A 304 13.00 -6.53 0.79
C ALA A 304 12.85 -5.99 -0.63
N GLN A 305 13.63 -6.53 -1.56
CA GLN A 305 13.55 -6.20 -2.98
C GLN A 305 14.15 -7.33 -3.82
N ASN A 306 13.56 -7.61 -4.97
CA ASN A 306 14.09 -8.50 -5.99
C ASN A 306 13.98 -7.88 -7.40
N GLY A 307 14.55 -8.56 -8.39
CA GLY A 307 14.35 -8.22 -9.80
C GLY A 307 13.06 -8.84 -10.36
N ASP A 308 13.02 -8.96 -11.68
CA ASP A 308 11.99 -9.70 -12.41
C ASP A 308 11.96 -11.16 -11.93
N THR A 309 10.76 -11.70 -11.71
CA THR A 309 10.53 -13.05 -11.15
C THR A 309 9.16 -13.57 -11.57
N ASP A 310 8.98 -14.88 -11.53
CA ASP A 310 7.70 -15.58 -11.73
C ASP A 310 7.06 -16.05 -10.41
N GLY A 311 7.62 -15.60 -9.28
CA GLY A 311 7.17 -15.91 -7.92
C GLY A 311 7.48 -17.32 -7.41
N ARG A 312 8.01 -18.25 -8.21
CA ARG A 312 8.20 -19.68 -7.82
C ARG A 312 9.15 -19.86 -6.63
N ASP A 313 10.12 -18.97 -6.49
CA ASP A 313 11.08 -18.98 -5.38
C ASP A 313 10.62 -18.15 -4.17
N GLY A 314 9.45 -17.51 -4.28
CA GLY A 314 8.94 -16.58 -3.28
C GLY A 314 9.30 -15.11 -3.51
N GLY A 315 10.00 -14.79 -4.58
CA GLY A 315 10.21 -13.41 -5.02
C GLY A 315 8.87 -12.68 -5.15
N MET A 316 8.87 -11.38 -4.85
CA MET A 316 7.70 -10.54 -4.98
C MET A 316 7.54 -10.17 -6.45
N ASP A 317 6.36 -10.43 -7.00
CA ASP A 317 6.02 -10.23 -8.39
C ASP A 317 4.94 -9.15 -8.51
N GLN A 318 5.38 -7.90 -8.62
CA GLN A 318 4.53 -6.71 -8.50
C GLN A 318 3.65 -6.74 -7.23
N PRO A 319 4.28 -6.66 -6.04
CA PRO A 319 3.54 -6.70 -4.77
C PRO A 319 2.58 -5.52 -4.69
N CYS A 320 1.32 -5.77 -4.34
CA CYS A 320 0.28 -4.73 -4.23
C CYS A 320 -0.23 -4.53 -2.81
N GLU A 321 -0.19 -5.55 -1.94
CA GLU A 321 -0.70 -5.47 -0.57
C GLU A 321 0.26 -6.13 0.41
N THR A 322 0.33 -5.60 1.63
CA THR A 322 1.02 -6.27 2.73
C THR A 322 0.06 -6.50 3.89
N LEU A 323 0.22 -7.61 4.61
CA LEU A 323 -0.59 -7.95 5.79
C LEU A 323 0.29 -8.52 6.89
N LEU A 324 0.11 -8.05 8.12
CA LEU A 324 0.77 -8.60 9.30
C LEU A 324 -0.03 -9.75 9.91
N ARG A 325 0.60 -10.93 10.02
CA ARG A 325 0.14 -12.04 10.84
C ARG A 325 1.23 -12.41 11.84
N GLY A 326 1.15 -11.84 13.04
CA GLY A 326 2.22 -11.97 14.03
C GLY A 326 3.49 -11.25 13.56
N ARG A 327 4.57 -12.01 13.29
CA ARG A 327 5.82 -11.50 12.72
C ARG A 327 6.02 -11.91 11.26
N GLU A 328 5.01 -12.52 10.65
CA GLU A 328 4.98 -12.73 9.20
C GLU A 328 4.40 -11.48 8.55
N LEU A 329 5.15 -10.86 7.64
CA LEU A 329 4.61 -9.89 6.70
C LEU A 329 4.30 -10.64 5.41
N ILE A 330 3.03 -10.93 5.20
CA ILE A 330 2.51 -11.59 4.00
C ILE A 330 2.33 -10.51 2.93
N VAL A 331 2.70 -10.82 1.70
CA VAL A 331 2.68 -9.91 0.57
C VAL A 331 1.87 -10.54 -0.55
N SER A 332 0.83 -9.85 -1.00
CA SER A 332 0.06 -10.26 -2.18
C SER A 332 0.79 -9.78 -3.44
N ASN A 333 1.01 -10.68 -4.39
CA ASN A 333 1.68 -10.40 -5.66
C ASN A 333 0.63 -10.36 -6.77
N MET A 334 0.25 -9.17 -7.20
CA MET A 334 -0.82 -9.01 -8.19
C MET A 334 -0.38 -9.42 -9.59
N ASP A 335 0.93 -9.33 -9.88
CA ASP A 335 1.48 -9.61 -11.22
C ASP A 335 0.69 -8.84 -12.31
N TRP A 336 0.42 -7.56 -12.07
CA TRP A 336 -0.33 -6.71 -13.01
C TRP A 336 0.60 -5.71 -13.70
N PRO A 337 0.94 -5.89 -14.99
CA PRO A 337 1.87 -5.02 -15.68
C PRO A 337 1.38 -3.57 -15.76
N VAL A 338 2.11 -2.67 -15.11
CA VAL A 338 1.88 -1.22 -15.15
C VAL A 338 3.11 -0.50 -15.73
N PRO A 339 2.93 0.63 -16.45
CA PRO A 339 4.05 1.37 -17.00
C PRO A 339 5.09 1.73 -15.91
N GLY A 340 6.35 1.39 -16.18
CA GLY A 340 7.47 1.65 -15.26
C GLY A 340 7.71 0.56 -14.21
N ALA A 341 6.91 -0.51 -14.17
CA ALA A 341 7.21 -1.70 -13.36
C ALA A 341 8.39 -2.52 -13.92
N ILE A 342 8.95 -3.41 -13.09
CA ILE A 342 10.00 -4.34 -13.52
C ILE A 342 9.41 -5.41 -14.43
N ASN A 343 8.36 -6.11 -13.97
CA ASN A 343 7.65 -7.12 -14.74
C ASN A 343 6.75 -6.43 -15.79
N GLN A 344 6.67 -7.03 -16.98
CA GLN A 344 6.02 -6.43 -18.16
C GLN A 344 4.89 -7.29 -18.74
N GLN A 345 4.65 -8.47 -18.19
CA GLN A 345 3.65 -9.43 -18.64
C GLN A 345 3.12 -10.20 -17.43
N TYR A 346 1.92 -10.75 -17.55
CA TYR A 346 1.41 -11.72 -16.59
C TYR A 346 2.20 -13.02 -16.68
N ASP A 347 2.50 -13.60 -15.52
CA ASP A 347 3.03 -14.93 -15.35
C ASP A 347 1.93 -15.98 -15.10
N PRO A 348 2.17 -17.26 -15.46
CA PRO A 348 1.17 -18.30 -15.24
C PRO A 348 0.92 -18.64 -13.76
N LEU A 349 1.81 -18.22 -12.87
CA LEU A 349 1.86 -18.65 -11.48
C LEU A 349 1.57 -17.46 -10.57
N CYS A 350 0.47 -17.52 -9.82
CA CYS A 350 0.09 -16.45 -8.90
C CYS A 350 0.48 -16.83 -7.48
N THR A 351 1.13 -15.91 -6.76
CA THR A 351 1.75 -16.22 -5.47
C THR A 351 1.41 -15.20 -4.41
N LEU A 352 1.59 -15.63 -3.16
CA LEU A 352 1.85 -14.73 -2.07
C LEU A 352 3.28 -14.99 -1.57
N SER A 353 3.96 -13.93 -1.17
CA SER A 353 5.26 -13.99 -0.53
C SER A 353 5.13 -13.78 0.98
N VAL A 354 6.12 -14.20 1.75
CA VAL A 354 6.24 -13.88 3.18
C VAL A 354 7.64 -13.41 3.52
N ILE A 355 7.71 -12.34 4.31
CA ILE A 355 8.94 -11.82 4.90
C ILE A 355 8.86 -12.00 6.41
N GLN A 356 9.81 -12.73 6.99
CA GLN A 356 9.90 -12.89 8.43
C GLN A 356 10.49 -11.62 9.06
N LEU A 357 9.68 -10.91 9.84
CA LEU A 357 10.12 -9.74 10.59
C LEU A 357 10.89 -10.17 11.85
N LYS A 358 11.91 -9.39 12.21
CA LYS A 358 12.77 -9.64 13.37
C LYS A 358 12.15 -9.25 14.69
#